data_AF-A0A067TTD6-F1
#
_entry.id   AF-A0A067TTD6-F1
#
_cell.length_a   1.000
_cell.length_b   1.000
_cell.length_c   1.000
_cell.angle_alpha   90.00
_cell.angle_beta   90.00
_cell.angle_gamma   90.00
#
_symmetry.space_group_name_H-M   'P 1'
#
loop_
_entity.id
_entity.type
_entity.pdbx_description
1 polymer ?
#
loop_
_entity_poly.entity_id
_entity_poly.type
_entity_poly.pdbx_seq_one_letter_code
_entity_poly.pdbx_strand_id
1 'polypeptide(L)'
;ILEDEDFRRDIQLHLTEIAKKGYIRAQDIVDYVATPEVQQRLGTRARGIHVRTARRWLHKLSWRYRQKKKGMYIDGHEREDVVEYRKGFVKRWKEYEKRFVIYDNDGNVLSTPTGFPVPQGLRFRLILVTHDESTFYENDRRKTHWIQDNAKAVAEKKGEGQSIMASDFLTSEWGRLKYGDDEARVFFKAGKNRDGYFDADDLLQQVDNAIDIFEAKTNGFATGLFMFDNAPSHQRRAPDAVSARKMPKNPHATWRHHKDGPKMRMTNFGVDNMPQDFYFAEDHPTKPGWFKGMENIIRER
;
A
#
# COMPACT_ATOMS: atom_id res chain seq x y z
N ILE A 1 -31.67 -20.58 -34.28
CA ILE A 1 -31.80 -20.64 -32.81
C ILE A 1 -31.05 -19.47 -32.19
N LEU A 2 -29.71 -19.40 -32.22
CA LEU A 2 -28.97 -18.26 -31.64
C LEU A 2 -29.12 -16.90 -32.39
N GLU A 3 -29.68 -16.88 -33.60
CA GLU A 3 -29.97 -15.65 -34.35
C GLU A 3 -31.24 -14.95 -33.86
N ASP A 4 -31.98 -15.59 -32.96
CA ASP A 4 -33.11 -15.01 -32.25
C ASP A 4 -32.57 -14.21 -31.05
N GLU A 5 -32.79 -12.89 -31.06
CA GLU A 5 -32.23 -11.97 -30.06
C GLU A 5 -32.79 -12.21 -28.65
N ASP A 6 -34.07 -12.59 -28.53
CA ASP A 6 -34.67 -12.90 -27.22
C ASP A 6 -34.04 -14.17 -26.62
N PHE A 7 -33.88 -15.21 -27.44
CA PHE A 7 -33.21 -16.43 -27.02
C PHE A 7 -31.72 -16.22 -26.71
N ARG A 8 -31.05 -15.35 -27.47
CA ARG A 8 -29.66 -14.97 -27.25
C ARG A 8 -29.48 -14.29 -25.89
N ARG A 9 -30.38 -13.37 -25.53
CA ARG A 9 -30.41 -12.69 -24.22
C ARG A 9 -30.66 -13.67 -23.08
N ASP A 10 -31.59 -14.60 -23.25
CA ASP A 10 -31.92 -15.61 -22.25
C ASP A 10 -30.72 -16.52 -21.93
N ILE A 11 -30.00 -16.98 -22.96
CA ILE A 11 -28.74 -17.73 -22.76
C ILE A 11 -27.69 -16.89 -22.03
N GLN A 12 -27.53 -15.61 -22.38
CA GLN A 12 -26.58 -14.74 -21.68
C GLN A 12 -26.92 -14.57 -20.20
N LEU A 13 -28.21 -14.39 -19.88
CA LEU A 13 -28.66 -14.25 -18.50
C LEU A 13 -28.43 -15.54 -17.71
N HIS A 14 -28.77 -16.69 -18.29
CA HIS A 14 -28.52 -18.00 -17.69
C HIS A 14 -27.02 -18.25 -17.41
N LEU A 15 -26.15 -18.00 -18.40
CA LEU A 15 -24.71 -18.16 -18.24
C LEU A 15 -24.11 -17.20 -17.21
N THR A 16 -24.65 -15.98 -17.10
CA THR A 16 -24.21 -15.00 -16.10
C THR A 16 -24.54 -15.45 -14.69
N GLU A 17 -25.72 -16.03 -14.45
CA GLU A 17 -26.09 -16.58 -13.14
C GLU A 17 -25.22 -17.77 -12.72
N ILE A 18 -24.85 -18.65 -13.66
CA ILE A 18 -23.91 -19.74 -13.39
C ILE A 18 -22.52 -19.17 -13.06
N ALA A 19 -22.06 -18.17 -13.84
CA ALA A 19 -20.76 -17.56 -13.65
C ALA A 19 -20.58 -16.85 -12.29
N LYS A 20 -21.69 -16.42 -11.64
CA LYS A 20 -21.66 -15.88 -10.26
C LYS A 20 -21.32 -16.96 -9.23
N LYS A 21 -21.72 -18.21 -9.47
CA LYS A 21 -21.58 -19.34 -8.54
C LYS A 21 -20.38 -20.23 -8.84
N GLY A 22 -19.82 -20.17 -10.05
CA GLY A 22 -18.69 -21.01 -10.44
C GLY A 22 -18.27 -20.86 -11.89
N TYR A 23 -17.63 -21.90 -12.43
CA TYR A 23 -17.16 -21.92 -13.82
C TYR A 23 -18.25 -22.40 -14.77
N ILE A 24 -18.38 -21.71 -15.90
CA ILE A 24 -19.24 -22.15 -17.00
C ILE A 24 -18.54 -23.22 -17.84
N ARG A 25 -19.32 -24.16 -18.36
CA ARG A 25 -18.93 -25.18 -19.33
C ARG A 25 -19.84 -25.06 -20.54
N ALA A 26 -19.36 -25.52 -21.70
CA ALA A 26 -20.21 -25.62 -22.89
C ALA A 26 -21.42 -26.56 -22.68
N GLN A 27 -21.31 -27.51 -21.73
CA GLN A 27 -22.41 -28.39 -21.37
C GLN A 27 -23.59 -27.62 -20.75
N ASP A 28 -23.34 -26.53 -20.02
CA ASP A 28 -24.41 -25.80 -19.35
C ASP A 28 -25.38 -25.15 -20.36
N ILE A 29 -24.90 -24.79 -21.56
CA ILE A 29 -25.77 -24.35 -22.67
C ILE A 29 -26.57 -25.54 -23.23
N VAL A 30 -25.96 -26.71 -23.37
CA VAL A 30 -26.64 -27.90 -23.88
C VAL A 30 -27.81 -28.27 -22.95
N ASP A 31 -27.53 -28.30 -21.65
CA ASP A 31 -28.50 -28.64 -20.61
C ASP A 31 -29.62 -27.59 -20.56
N TYR A 32 -29.27 -26.30 -20.63
CA TYR A 32 -30.25 -25.21 -20.69
C TYR A 32 -31.16 -25.28 -21.91
N VAL A 33 -30.60 -25.56 -23.09
CA VAL A 33 -31.42 -25.71 -24.30
C VAL A 33 -32.34 -26.92 -24.20
N ALA A 34 -31.92 -27.98 -23.53
CA ALA A 34 -32.71 -29.20 -23.37
C ALA A 34 -33.87 -29.07 -22.37
N THR A 35 -34.00 -27.95 -21.63
CA THR A 35 -35.09 -27.83 -20.64
C THR A 35 -36.46 -27.77 -21.31
N PRO A 36 -37.50 -28.34 -20.68
CA PRO A 36 -38.86 -28.35 -21.22
C PRO A 36 -39.38 -26.95 -21.56
N GLU A 37 -39.10 -25.96 -20.70
CA GLU A 37 -39.54 -24.57 -20.88
C GLU A 37 -38.90 -23.93 -22.12
N VAL A 38 -37.61 -24.21 -22.36
CA VAL A 38 -36.88 -23.68 -23.51
C VAL A 38 -37.31 -24.40 -24.79
N GLN A 39 -37.47 -25.73 -24.76
CA GLN A 39 -37.97 -26.50 -25.91
C GLN A 39 -39.38 -26.05 -26.31
N GLN A 40 -40.26 -25.78 -25.35
CA GLN A 40 -41.60 -25.27 -25.62
C GLN A 40 -41.58 -23.89 -26.27
N ARG A 41 -40.72 -22.96 -25.79
CA ARG A 41 -40.56 -21.62 -26.40
C ARG A 41 -39.93 -21.67 -27.79
N LEU A 42 -39.08 -22.66 -28.07
CA LEU A 42 -38.47 -22.84 -29.38
C LEU A 42 -39.45 -23.40 -30.44
N GLY A 43 -40.58 -23.99 -30.04
CA GLY A 43 -41.65 -24.43 -30.93
C GLY A 43 -41.16 -25.32 -32.06
N THR A 44 -41.38 -24.91 -33.32
CA THR A 44 -40.92 -25.65 -34.52
C THR A 44 -39.40 -25.73 -34.67
N ARG A 45 -38.63 -24.97 -33.89
CA ARG A 45 -37.16 -24.98 -33.87
C ARG A 45 -36.59 -25.80 -32.71
N ALA A 46 -37.45 -26.45 -31.92
CA ALA A 46 -37.10 -27.28 -30.79
C ALA A 46 -36.21 -28.46 -31.23
N ARG A 47 -34.95 -28.43 -30.80
CA ARG A 47 -34.00 -29.53 -30.94
C ARG A 47 -32.89 -29.39 -29.91
N GLY A 48 -32.34 -30.51 -29.49
CA GLY A 48 -31.10 -30.54 -28.73
C GLY A 48 -29.94 -29.98 -29.55
N ILE A 49 -28.92 -29.49 -28.86
CA ILE A 49 -27.67 -29.03 -29.48
C ILE A 49 -26.50 -29.83 -28.95
N HIS A 50 -25.50 -30.07 -29.79
CA HIS A 50 -24.25 -30.69 -29.34
C HIS A 50 -23.32 -29.68 -28.66
N VAL A 51 -22.43 -30.19 -27.80
CA VAL A 51 -21.38 -29.40 -27.13
C VAL A 51 -20.54 -28.58 -28.11
N ARG A 52 -20.29 -29.10 -29.33
CA ARG A 52 -19.57 -28.37 -30.39
C ARG A 52 -20.32 -27.11 -30.82
N THR A 53 -21.65 -27.18 -30.90
CA THR A 53 -22.52 -26.04 -31.21
C THR A 53 -22.52 -25.04 -30.05
N ALA A 54 -22.63 -25.52 -28.80
CA ALA A 54 -22.54 -24.69 -27.61
C ALA A 54 -21.21 -23.93 -27.50
N ARG A 55 -20.08 -24.57 -27.84
CA ARG A 55 -18.76 -23.89 -27.91
C ARG A 55 -18.76 -22.75 -28.92
N ARG A 56 -19.32 -22.97 -30.12
CA ARG A 56 -19.45 -21.89 -31.13
C ARG A 56 -20.32 -20.75 -30.62
N TRP A 57 -21.37 -21.07 -29.85
CA TRP A 57 -22.26 -20.06 -29.27
C TRP A 57 -21.56 -19.23 -28.19
N LEU A 58 -20.76 -19.85 -27.31
CA LEU A 58 -19.91 -19.10 -26.36
C LEU A 58 -19.06 -18.05 -27.07
N HIS A 59 -18.42 -18.42 -28.19
CA HIS A 59 -17.64 -17.47 -28.98
C HIS A 59 -18.48 -16.33 -29.57
N LYS A 60 -19.67 -16.63 -30.13
CA LYS A 60 -20.61 -15.62 -30.66
C LYS A 60 -21.21 -14.71 -29.58
N LEU A 61 -21.34 -15.21 -28.35
CA LEU A 61 -21.80 -14.47 -27.18
C LEU A 61 -20.67 -13.72 -26.46
N SER A 62 -19.50 -13.60 -27.09
CA SER A 62 -18.31 -12.92 -26.55
C SER A 62 -17.69 -13.55 -25.30
N TRP A 63 -18.06 -14.78 -24.94
CA TRP A 63 -17.32 -15.55 -23.94
C TRP A 63 -16.00 -16.04 -24.54
N ARG A 64 -14.93 -16.02 -23.74
CA ARG A 64 -13.58 -16.41 -24.15
C ARG A 64 -12.96 -17.28 -23.08
N TYR A 65 -12.36 -18.40 -23.50
CA TYR A 65 -11.56 -19.22 -22.60
C TYR A 65 -10.14 -18.64 -22.52
N ARG A 66 -9.85 -17.92 -21.43
CA ARG A 66 -8.56 -17.30 -21.16
C ARG A 66 -8.27 -17.39 -19.66
N GLN A 67 -7.00 -17.29 -19.27
CA GLN A 67 -6.68 -17.03 -17.87
C GLN A 67 -7.33 -15.71 -17.44
N LYS A 68 -8.07 -15.75 -16.33
CA LYS A 68 -8.64 -14.56 -15.70
C LYS A 68 -7.47 -13.64 -15.34
N LYS A 69 -7.37 -12.49 -15.99
CA LYS A 69 -6.46 -11.43 -15.54
C LYS A 69 -6.87 -11.09 -14.11
N LYS A 70 -5.93 -11.15 -13.17
CA LYS A 70 -6.17 -10.60 -11.83
C LYS A 70 -6.55 -9.14 -12.03
N GLY A 71 -7.70 -8.71 -11.49
CA GLY A 71 -8.11 -7.32 -11.58
C GLY A 71 -7.01 -6.43 -11.04
N MET A 72 -6.80 -5.27 -11.66
CA MET A 72 -5.89 -4.26 -11.13
C MET A 72 -6.52 -3.71 -9.85
N TYR A 73 -5.72 -3.55 -8.80
CA TYR A 73 -6.18 -2.83 -7.62
C TYR A 73 -6.45 -1.38 -8.07
N ILE A 74 -7.71 -0.96 -8.04
CA ILE A 74 -8.05 0.45 -8.26
C ILE A 74 -7.75 1.13 -6.95
N ASP A 75 -6.49 1.54 -6.81
CA ASP A 75 -6.08 2.42 -5.72
C ASP A 75 -6.96 3.66 -5.80
N GLY A 76 -7.57 4.10 -4.70
CA GLY A 76 -8.55 5.19 -4.65
C GLY A 76 -7.94 6.56 -4.91
N HIS A 77 -6.95 6.64 -5.80
CA HIS A 77 -6.15 7.81 -6.16
C HIS A 77 -6.96 8.93 -6.82
N GLU A 78 -8.09 8.58 -7.45
CA GLU A 78 -9.03 9.53 -8.04
C GLU A 78 -10.11 10.02 -7.06
N ARG A 79 -10.15 9.51 -5.82
CA ARG A 79 -11.09 10.04 -4.82
C ARG A 79 -10.78 11.51 -4.55
N GLU A 80 -11.82 12.32 -4.39
CA GLU A 80 -11.68 13.78 -4.24
C GLU A 80 -10.74 14.18 -3.09
N ASP A 81 -10.83 13.49 -1.94
CA ASP A 81 -9.97 13.72 -0.77
C ASP A 81 -8.49 13.46 -1.08
N VAL A 82 -8.19 12.38 -1.82
CA VAL A 82 -6.83 12.03 -2.24
C VAL A 82 -6.29 13.03 -3.26
N VAL A 83 -7.12 13.44 -4.22
CA VAL A 83 -6.75 14.44 -5.24
C VAL A 83 -6.46 15.79 -4.58
N GLU A 84 -7.30 16.22 -3.63
CA GLU A 84 -7.09 17.46 -2.87
C GLU A 84 -5.79 17.40 -2.07
N TYR A 85 -5.54 16.30 -1.34
CA TYR A 85 -4.29 16.10 -0.62
C TYR A 85 -3.08 16.20 -1.56
N ARG A 86 -3.12 15.54 -2.72
CA ARG A 86 -2.03 15.55 -3.71
C ARG A 86 -1.80 16.95 -4.27
N LYS A 87 -2.85 17.73 -4.54
CA LYS A 87 -2.72 19.14 -4.94
C LYS A 87 -1.99 19.97 -3.87
N GLY A 88 -2.36 19.78 -2.60
CA GLY A 88 -1.69 20.41 -1.47
C GLY A 88 -0.22 19.99 -1.36
N PHE A 89 0.07 18.70 -1.53
CA PHE A 89 1.43 18.17 -1.55
C PHE A 89 2.28 18.78 -2.66
N VAL A 90 1.79 18.80 -3.90
CA VAL A 90 2.51 19.39 -5.05
C VAL A 90 2.77 20.88 -4.83
N LYS A 91 1.82 21.62 -4.24
CA LYS A 91 2.04 23.03 -3.90
C LYS A 91 3.18 23.20 -2.89
N ARG A 92 3.25 22.36 -1.84
CA ARG A 92 4.37 22.37 -0.88
C ARG A 92 5.69 21.95 -1.55
N TRP A 93 5.65 20.93 -2.41
CA TRP A 93 6.82 20.43 -3.12
C TRP A 93 7.51 21.52 -3.94
N LYS A 94 6.73 22.34 -4.66
CA LYS A 94 7.25 23.48 -5.43
C LYS A 94 7.99 24.51 -4.58
N GLU A 95 7.70 24.61 -3.29
CA GLU A 95 8.45 25.49 -2.38
C GLU A 95 9.79 24.87 -1.96
N TYR A 96 9.85 23.54 -1.81
CA TYR A 96 11.10 22.83 -1.55
C TYR A 96 12.02 22.82 -2.77
N GLU A 97 11.46 22.62 -3.96
CA GLU A 97 12.19 22.54 -5.22
C GLU A 97 13.02 23.79 -5.51
N LYS A 98 12.56 24.98 -5.08
CA LYS A 98 13.33 26.25 -5.16
C LYS A 98 14.67 26.22 -4.43
N ARG A 99 14.88 25.23 -3.55
CA ARG A 99 16.06 25.07 -2.69
C ARG A 99 16.93 23.87 -3.09
N PHE A 100 16.58 23.17 -4.18
CA PHE A 100 17.34 22.03 -4.72
C PHE A 100 18.32 22.46 -5.80
N VAL A 101 19.41 21.69 -5.93
CA VAL A 101 20.19 21.65 -7.16
C VAL A 101 19.49 20.68 -8.13
N ILE A 102 19.25 21.13 -9.36
CA ILE A 102 18.58 20.34 -10.39
C ILE A 102 19.64 19.78 -11.33
N TYR A 103 19.51 18.50 -11.67
CA TYR A 103 20.41 17.77 -12.56
C TYR A 103 19.69 17.33 -13.82
N ASP A 104 20.42 17.19 -14.93
CA ASP A 104 19.93 16.52 -16.13
C ASP A 104 20.05 14.98 -16.02
N ASN A 105 19.64 14.27 -17.07
CA ASN A 105 19.71 12.81 -17.13
C ASN A 105 21.14 12.25 -17.18
N ASP A 106 22.12 13.08 -17.53
CA ASP A 106 23.53 12.71 -17.59
C ASP A 106 24.27 13.05 -16.27
N GLY A 107 23.57 13.64 -15.30
CA GLY A 107 24.08 14.01 -13.99
C GLY A 107 24.77 15.38 -13.94
N ASN A 108 24.64 16.22 -14.97
CA ASN A 108 25.16 17.59 -14.96
C ASN A 108 24.20 18.53 -14.24
N VAL A 109 24.76 19.52 -13.54
CA VAL A 109 23.96 20.56 -12.87
C VAL A 109 23.30 21.46 -13.91
N LEU A 110 21.96 21.44 -13.95
CA LEU A 110 21.14 22.34 -14.77
C LEU A 110 20.92 23.67 -14.08
N SER A 111 20.67 23.67 -12.77
CA SER A 111 20.46 24.90 -12.01
C SER A 111 20.84 24.73 -10.55
N THR A 112 21.32 25.82 -9.97
CA THR A 112 21.66 25.94 -8.55
C THR A 112 20.66 26.93 -7.91
N PRO A 113 20.16 26.66 -6.70
CA PRO A 113 19.13 27.48 -6.11
C PRO A 113 19.72 28.80 -5.60
N THR A 114 19.03 29.92 -5.88
CA THR A 114 19.41 31.24 -5.36
C THR A 114 18.84 31.43 -3.97
N GLY A 115 19.71 31.78 -3.01
CA GLY A 115 19.34 31.95 -1.60
C GLY A 115 18.24 32.98 -1.38
N PHE A 116 17.28 32.63 -0.53
CA PHE A 116 16.29 33.55 0.03
C PHE A 116 16.15 33.30 1.54
N PRO A 117 15.68 34.30 2.33
CA PRO A 117 15.45 34.10 3.76
C PRO A 117 14.47 32.96 4.01
N VAL A 118 14.88 31.98 4.84
CA VAL A 118 14.03 30.85 5.23
C VAL A 118 13.77 30.84 6.74
N PRO A 119 12.56 30.46 7.20
CA PRO A 119 12.22 30.43 8.62
C PRO A 119 13.14 29.53 9.47
N GLN A 120 13.70 28.47 8.86
CA GLN A 120 14.53 27.48 9.54
C GLN A 120 15.98 27.95 9.80
N GLY A 121 16.33 29.21 9.49
CA GLY A 121 17.64 29.78 9.75
C GLY A 121 18.57 29.78 8.54
N LEU A 122 19.88 29.64 8.77
CA LEU A 122 20.92 29.87 7.74
C LEU A 122 21.05 28.71 6.73
N ARG A 123 20.51 27.51 7.01
CA ARG A 123 20.61 26.33 6.13
C ARG A 123 19.62 26.43 4.97
N PHE A 124 20.00 27.18 3.94
CA PHE A 124 19.16 27.40 2.77
C PHE A 124 19.00 26.16 1.89
N ARG A 125 20.08 25.44 1.58
CA ARG A 125 20.02 24.31 0.63
C ARG A 125 19.24 23.13 1.21
N LEU A 126 18.33 22.56 0.41
CA LEU A 126 17.70 21.27 0.70
C LEU A 126 18.32 20.17 -0.14
N ILE A 127 18.54 19.02 0.48
CA ILE A 127 18.92 17.79 -0.22
C ILE A 127 17.81 16.78 0.00
N LEU A 128 17.18 16.34 -1.08
CA LEU A 128 16.17 15.30 -1.04
C LEU A 128 16.85 13.96 -0.73
N VAL A 129 16.39 13.33 0.35
CA VAL A 129 16.82 11.99 0.76
C VAL A 129 15.60 11.08 0.62
N THR A 130 15.61 10.22 -0.39
CA THR A 130 14.51 9.28 -0.67
C THR A 130 14.81 7.91 -0.09
N HIS A 131 13.79 7.25 0.43
CA HIS A 131 13.90 5.92 1.01
C HIS A 131 12.89 4.97 0.37
N ASP A 132 13.30 3.72 0.18
CA ASP A 132 12.42 2.63 -0.26
C ASP A 132 13.04 1.27 0.09
N GLU A 133 12.20 0.24 0.15
CA GLU A 133 12.59 -1.15 0.38
C GLU A 133 12.27 -2.05 -0.82
N SER A 134 13.26 -2.84 -1.23
CA SER A 134 13.07 -3.83 -2.29
C SER A 134 13.41 -5.23 -1.79
N THR A 135 12.54 -6.19 -2.07
CA THR A 135 12.76 -7.60 -1.73
C THR A 135 13.11 -8.39 -2.98
N PHE A 136 14.23 -9.08 -2.91
CA PHE A 136 14.72 -10.00 -3.93
C PHE A 136 14.60 -11.43 -3.44
N TYR A 137 14.35 -12.36 -4.35
CA TYR A 137 14.21 -13.78 -4.05
C TYR A 137 15.26 -14.61 -4.75
N GLU A 138 15.68 -15.71 -4.11
CA GLU A 138 16.70 -16.66 -4.62
C GLU A 138 16.36 -17.16 -6.03
N ASN A 139 15.07 -17.37 -6.31
CA ASN A 139 14.60 -17.89 -7.58
C ASN A 139 14.00 -16.80 -8.49
N ASP A 140 14.32 -15.53 -8.26
CA ASP A 140 13.96 -14.43 -9.17
C ASP A 140 14.57 -14.69 -10.55
N ARG A 141 13.72 -14.70 -11.57
CA ARG A 141 14.11 -15.11 -12.92
C ARG A 141 13.25 -14.48 -13.98
N ARG A 142 13.83 -14.37 -15.18
CA ARG A 142 13.10 -13.96 -16.39
C ARG A 142 12.15 -15.08 -16.83
N LYS A 143 10.86 -14.93 -16.55
CA LYS A 143 9.83 -15.91 -16.92
C LYS A 143 9.51 -15.91 -18.42
N THR A 144 9.74 -14.79 -19.11
CA THR A 144 9.44 -14.63 -20.54
C THR A 144 10.72 -14.53 -21.35
N HIS A 145 11.00 -15.54 -22.16
CA HIS A 145 12.20 -15.62 -22.99
C HIS A 145 11.91 -16.46 -24.24
N TRP A 146 12.72 -16.28 -25.27
CA TRP A 146 12.64 -17.05 -26.50
C TRP A 146 13.31 -18.41 -26.28
N ILE A 147 12.60 -19.49 -26.60
CA ILE A 147 13.10 -20.88 -26.53
C ILE A 147 12.89 -21.55 -27.88
N GLN A 148 13.80 -22.44 -28.28
CA GLN A 148 13.67 -23.22 -29.50
C GLN A 148 12.45 -24.17 -29.39
N ASP A 149 11.78 -24.40 -30.52
CA ASP A 149 10.51 -25.14 -30.57
C ASP A 149 10.62 -26.60 -30.05
N ASN A 150 11.80 -27.20 -30.18
CA ASN A 150 12.10 -28.55 -29.69
C ASN A 150 12.77 -28.58 -28.31
N ALA A 151 12.92 -27.43 -27.64
CA ALA A 151 13.54 -27.36 -26.33
C ALA A 151 12.69 -28.09 -25.30
N LYS A 152 13.29 -29.04 -24.57
CA LYS A 152 12.61 -29.74 -23.48
C LYS A 152 12.48 -28.83 -22.28
N ALA A 153 11.28 -28.77 -21.69
CA ALA A 153 11.06 -28.04 -20.45
C ALA A 153 11.89 -28.66 -19.32
N VAL A 154 12.68 -27.82 -18.64
CA VAL A 154 13.43 -28.21 -17.45
C VAL A 154 12.59 -27.90 -16.22
N ALA A 155 12.56 -28.83 -15.26
CA ALA A 155 11.84 -28.63 -14.01
C ALA A 155 12.48 -27.50 -13.21
N GLU A 156 11.63 -26.59 -12.73
CA GLU A 156 12.05 -25.43 -11.96
C GLU A 156 11.94 -25.69 -10.46
N LYS A 157 12.85 -25.10 -9.67
CA LYS A 157 12.69 -25.05 -8.21
C LYS A 157 11.33 -24.42 -7.88
N LYS A 158 10.57 -25.09 -7.01
CA LYS A 158 9.24 -24.68 -6.58
C LYS A 158 9.33 -23.47 -5.64
N GLY A 159 8.52 -22.45 -5.90
CA GLY A 159 8.43 -21.24 -5.08
C GLY A 159 9.55 -20.23 -5.36
N GLU A 160 9.51 -19.11 -4.65
CA GLU A 160 10.43 -17.99 -4.84
C GLU A 160 11.79 -18.22 -4.14
N GLY A 161 11.86 -19.17 -3.21
CA GLY A 161 13.09 -19.47 -2.46
C GLY A 161 13.30 -18.48 -1.31
N GLN A 162 14.53 -18.36 -0.83
CA GLN A 162 14.85 -17.41 0.25
C GLN A 162 14.81 -15.97 -0.25
N SER A 163 14.36 -15.03 0.59
CA SER A 163 14.37 -13.61 0.26
C SER A 163 15.52 -12.83 0.92
N ILE A 164 15.86 -11.70 0.33
CA ILE A 164 16.67 -10.65 0.96
C ILE A 164 16.01 -9.31 0.66
N MET A 165 15.73 -8.54 1.71
CA MET A 165 15.26 -7.18 1.57
C MET A 165 16.46 -6.25 1.64
N ALA A 166 16.53 -5.29 0.73
CA ALA A 166 17.44 -4.16 0.78
C ALA A 166 16.62 -2.90 1.04
N SER A 167 16.92 -2.21 2.13
CA SER A 167 16.38 -0.91 2.49
C SER A 167 17.49 0.11 2.33
N ASP A 168 17.26 1.22 1.63
CA ASP A 168 18.33 2.18 1.33
C ASP A 168 17.83 3.63 1.24
N PHE A 169 18.75 4.56 1.50
CA PHE A 169 18.54 6.00 1.33
C PHE A 169 19.37 6.50 0.17
N LEU A 170 18.69 7.15 -0.78
CA LEU A 170 19.29 7.73 -1.98
C LEU A 170 19.11 9.24 -2.01
N THR A 171 20.09 9.91 -2.59
CA THR A 171 20.05 11.34 -2.91
C THR A 171 20.39 11.52 -4.38
N SER A 172 19.86 12.57 -5.00
CA SER A 172 20.21 12.92 -6.38
C SER A 172 21.70 13.24 -6.55
N GLU A 173 22.34 13.78 -5.50
CA GLU A 173 23.71 14.28 -5.57
C GLU A 173 24.77 13.20 -5.31
N TRP A 174 24.48 12.25 -4.43
CA TRP A 174 25.47 11.30 -3.93
C TRP A 174 25.14 9.85 -4.26
N GLY A 175 23.95 9.59 -4.83
CA GLY A 175 23.39 8.25 -4.87
C GLY A 175 23.16 7.77 -3.43
N ARG A 176 23.78 6.64 -3.07
CA ARG A 176 23.65 6.06 -1.72
C ARG A 176 24.15 7.00 -0.64
N LEU A 177 23.38 7.12 0.44
CA LEU A 177 23.77 7.91 1.60
C LEU A 177 24.88 7.19 2.38
N LYS A 178 26.10 7.66 2.18
CA LYS A 178 27.33 7.14 2.80
C LYS A 178 28.33 8.26 3.11
N TYR A 179 29.10 8.07 4.17
CA TYR A 179 30.18 8.96 4.56
C TYR A 179 31.27 8.18 5.30
N GLY A 180 32.53 8.30 4.85
CA GLY A 180 33.59 7.43 5.35
C GLY A 180 33.26 5.95 5.09
N ASP A 181 33.34 5.15 6.16
CA ASP A 181 33.00 3.72 6.17
C ASP A 181 31.52 3.46 6.54
N ASP A 182 30.76 4.50 6.89
CA ASP A 182 29.35 4.39 7.28
C ASP A 182 28.42 4.42 6.06
N GLU A 183 27.43 3.52 6.03
CA GLU A 183 26.34 3.51 5.05
C GLU A 183 24.97 3.34 5.71
N ALA A 184 23.96 4.03 5.15
CA ALA A 184 22.58 3.95 5.67
C ALA A 184 21.82 2.70 5.19
N ARG A 185 22.42 1.91 4.29
CA ARG A 185 21.78 0.73 3.69
C ARG A 185 21.68 -0.41 4.71
N VAL A 186 20.53 -1.06 4.73
CA VAL A 186 20.31 -2.27 5.54
C VAL A 186 19.92 -3.43 4.63
N PHE A 187 20.54 -4.58 4.87
CA PHE A 187 20.10 -5.86 4.33
C PHE A 187 19.38 -6.65 5.41
N PHE A 188 18.17 -7.11 5.11
CA PHE A 188 17.33 -7.82 6.05
C PHE A 188 16.92 -9.18 5.48
N LYS A 189 17.18 -10.25 6.23
CA LYS A 189 16.88 -11.62 5.83
C LYS A 189 15.52 -12.03 6.39
N ALA A 190 14.45 -11.76 5.64
CA ALA A 190 13.09 -12.06 6.10
C ALA A 190 12.84 -13.57 6.33
N GLY A 191 12.10 -13.88 7.41
CA GLY A 191 11.60 -15.22 7.72
C GLY A 191 11.71 -15.60 9.20
N LYS A 192 10.80 -16.48 9.67
CA LYS A 192 10.68 -16.91 11.08
C LYS A 192 11.96 -17.52 11.67
N ASN A 193 12.79 -18.16 10.84
CA ASN A 193 14.07 -18.75 11.25
C ASN A 193 15.27 -17.91 10.79
N ARG A 194 15.05 -16.61 10.55
CA ARG A 194 16.04 -15.63 10.08
C ARG A 194 15.83 -14.35 10.90
N ASP A 195 15.83 -13.17 10.29
CA ASP A 195 15.75 -11.90 11.00
C ASP A 195 14.31 -11.52 11.38
N GLY A 196 13.33 -12.35 11.03
CA GLY A 196 11.92 -12.12 11.36
C GLY A 196 11.21 -11.27 10.31
N TYR A 197 10.53 -10.21 10.76
CA TYR A 197 9.81 -9.24 9.94
C TYR A 197 10.43 -7.86 10.17
N PHE A 198 10.71 -7.14 9.09
CA PHE A 198 11.16 -5.76 9.18
C PHE A 198 10.02 -4.90 9.71
N ASP A 199 10.25 -4.21 10.82
CA ASP A 199 9.24 -3.40 11.48
C ASP A 199 9.64 -1.92 11.59
N ALA A 200 8.80 -1.14 12.26
CA ALA A 200 9.04 0.30 12.39
C ALA A 200 10.24 0.62 13.29
N ASP A 201 10.60 -0.26 14.23
CA ASP A 201 11.75 -0.05 15.10
C ASP A 201 13.06 -0.27 14.33
N ASP A 202 13.09 -1.19 13.37
CA ASP A 202 14.20 -1.33 12.42
C ASP A 202 14.35 -0.07 11.55
N LEU A 203 13.23 0.45 11.03
CA LEU A 203 13.24 1.67 10.22
C LEU A 203 13.72 2.88 11.03
N LEU A 204 13.27 3.05 12.28
CA LEU A 204 13.70 4.14 13.13
C LEU A 204 15.22 4.12 13.35
N GLN A 205 15.78 2.95 13.67
CA GLN A 205 17.23 2.79 13.80
C GLN A 205 17.97 3.15 12.51
N GLN A 206 17.42 2.75 11.36
CA GLN A 206 18.01 3.07 10.07
C GLN A 206 17.96 4.58 9.76
N VAL A 207 16.85 5.24 10.10
CA VAL A 207 16.67 6.69 9.93
C VAL A 207 17.63 7.46 10.84
N ASP A 208 17.82 7.04 12.10
CA ASP A 208 18.75 7.67 13.02
C ASP A 208 20.18 7.62 12.46
N ASN A 209 20.63 6.44 12.00
CA ASN A 209 21.92 6.30 11.33
C ASN A 209 22.02 7.15 10.04
N ALA A 210 20.95 7.21 9.25
CA ALA A 210 20.90 8.05 8.06
C ALA A 210 21.04 9.55 8.38
N ILE A 211 20.44 10.02 9.48
CA ILE A 211 20.58 11.40 9.97
C ILE A 211 22.03 11.68 10.37
N ASP A 212 22.66 10.78 11.12
CA ASP A 212 24.06 10.93 11.55
C ASP A 212 25.01 11.02 10.35
N ILE A 213 24.86 10.11 9.38
CA ILE A 213 25.64 10.13 8.12
C ILE A 213 25.39 11.43 7.34
N PHE A 214 24.15 11.90 7.27
CA PHE A 214 23.80 13.13 6.56
C PHE A 214 24.43 14.36 7.22
N GLU A 215 24.33 14.50 8.54
CA GLU A 215 24.91 15.64 9.26
C GLU A 215 26.45 15.60 9.21
N ALA A 216 27.08 14.42 9.33
CA ALA A 216 28.52 14.27 9.17
C ALA A 216 29.00 14.66 7.76
N LYS A 217 28.28 14.22 6.73
CA LYS A 217 28.60 14.53 5.33
C LYS A 217 28.42 15.99 4.98
N THR A 218 27.39 16.63 5.55
CA THR A 218 27.06 18.03 5.23
C THR A 218 27.73 19.03 6.15
N ASN A 219 28.20 18.64 7.33
CA ASN A 219 28.74 19.54 8.33
C ASN A 219 27.89 20.82 8.49
N GLY A 220 26.56 20.66 8.41
CA GLY A 220 25.59 21.73 8.55
C GLY A 220 25.42 22.71 7.37
N PHE A 221 26.00 22.48 6.19
CA PHE A 221 25.78 23.38 5.04
C PHE A 221 24.39 23.23 4.39
N ALA A 222 23.70 22.11 4.63
CA ALA A 222 22.39 21.81 4.05
C ALA A 222 21.43 21.20 5.08
N THR A 223 20.15 21.19 4.75
CA THR A 223 19.10 20.49 5.49
C THR A 223 18.60 19.31 4.67
N GLY A 224 18.51 18.13 5.29
CA GLY A 224 17.93 16.94 4.67
C GLY A 224 16.41 17.02 4.61
N LEU A 225 15.84 16.78 3.42
CA LEU A 225 14.41 16.57 3.25
C LEU A 225 14.17 15.08 3.03
N PHE A 226 13.82 14.37 4.10
CA PHE A 226 13.56 12.93 4.04
C PHE A 226 12.16 12.67 3.48
N MET A 227 12.07 11.79 2.49
CA MET A 227 10.83 11.41 1.82
C MET A 227 10.64 9.89 1.89
N PHE A 228 9.50 9.51 2.45
CA PHE A 228 9.06 8.13 2.61
C PHE A 228 7.75 7.92 1.87
N ASP A 229 7.45 6.65 1.55
CA ASP A 229 6.12 6.27 1.12
C ASP A 229 5.14 6.19 2.31
N ASN A 230 3.93 5.71 2.05
CA ASN A 230 2.88 5.56 3.06
C ASN A 230 2.69 4.11 3.52
N ALA A 231 3.74 3.29 3.48
CA ALA A 231 3.69 1.92 3.98
C ALA A 231 3.23 1.89 5.45
N PRO A 232 2.47 0.86 5.89
CA PRO A 232 1.99 0.78 7.26
C PRO A 232 3.09 0.83 8.33
N SER A 233 4.29 0.32 8.04
CA SER A 233 5.48 0.42 8.89
C SER A 233 5.86 1.89 9.14
N HIS A 234 5.78 2.74 8.11
CA HIS A 234 6.16 4.16 8.16
C HIS A 234 5.14 5.02 8.92
N GLN A 235 3.94 4.48 9.12
CA GLN A 235 2.83 5.16 9.77
C GLN A 235 2.59 4.69 11.21
N ARG A 236 3.52 3.92 11.79
CA ARG A 236 3.41 3.48 13.18
C ARG A 236 3.36 4.71 14.09
N ARG A 237 2.31 4.79 14.90
CA ARG A 237 2.20 5.82 15.92
C ARG A 237 3.09 5.44 17.10
N ALA A 238 3.59 6.45 17.81
CA ALA A 238 4.32 6.24 19.06
C ALA A 238 3.50 5.35 20.03
N PRO A 239 4.16 4.53 20.88
CA PRO A 239 3.46 3.61 21.80
C PRO A 239 2.45 4.29 22.74
N ASP A 240 2.67 5.57 23.05
CA ASP A 240 1.85 6.44 23.90
C ASP A 240 0.90 7.36 23.11
N ALA A 241 0.81 7.19 21.78
CA ALA A 241 -0.02 8.02 20.94
C ALA A 241 -1.52 7.79 21.20
N VAL A 242 -2.29 8.87 21.05
CA VAL A 242 -3.74 8.84 21.27
C VAL A 242 -4.43 8.01 20.16
N SER A 243 -5.22 7.03 20.58
CA SER A 243 -6.02 6.19 19.69
C SER A 243 -7.38 5.87 20.30
N ALA A 244 -8.43 6.48 19.74
CA ALA A 244 -9.80 6.32 20.23
C ALA A 244 -10.38 4.91 19.98
N ARG A 245 -9.78 4.11 19.09
CA ARG A 245 -10.35 2.83 18.63
C ARG A 245 -10.58 1.79 19.74
N LYS A 246 -9.83 1.87 20.84
CA LYS A 246 -9.86 0.87 21.94
C LYS A 246 -10.15 1.48 23.30
N MET A 247 -10.51 2.77 23.36
CA MET A 247 -10.75 3.45 24.64
C MET A 247 -12.05 2.92 25.28
N PRO A 248 -12.06 2.58 26.58
CA PRO A 248 -13.28 2.18 27.27
C PRO A 248 -14.19 3.39 27.47
N LYS A 249 -15.50 3.14 27.54
CA LYS A 249 -16.49 4.18 27.80
C LYS A 249 -16.32 4.81 29.20
N ASN A 250 -16.13 3.97 30.22
CA ASN A 250 -16.12 4.35 31.62
C ASN A 250 -14.70 4.47 32.19
N PRO A 251 -14.53 5.13 33.35
CA PRO A 251 -13.25 5.16 34.05
C PRO A 251 -12.68 3.77 34.31
N HIS A 252 -11.36 3.63 34.21
CA HIS A 252 -10.70 2.35 34.40
C HIS A 252 -9.32 2.50 35.05
N ALA A 253 -9.09 1.78 36.15
CA ALA A 253 -7.87 1.88 36.97
C ALA A 253 -6.59 1.60 36.18
N THR A 254 -6.57 0.48 35.47
CA THR A 254 -5.37 -0.05 34.84
C THR A 254 -5.38 0.04 33.32
N TRP A 255 -6.37 0.73 32.73
CA TRP A 255 -6.49 0.71 31.27
C TRP A 255 -5.36 1.50 30.63
N ARG A 256 -4.79 0.89 29.59
CA ARG A 256 -3.76 1.40 28.70
C ARG A 256 -4.10 0.91 27.29
N HIS A 257 -3.62 1.62 26.26
CA HIS A 257 -3.91 1.24 24.87
C HIS A 257 -3.33 -0.15 24.52
N HIS A 258 -2.13 -0.42 25.04
CA HIS A 258 -1.47 -1.72 25.06
C HIS A 258 -1.37 -2.21 26.50
N LYS A 259 -1.59 -3.51 26.73
CA LYS A 259 -1.40 -4.10 28.05
C LYS A 259 0.05 -3.82 28.50
N ASP A 260 0.21 -3.29 29.71
CA ASP A 260 1.49 -2.86 30.28
C ASP A 260 2.23 -1.76 29.49
N GLY A 261 1.55 -1.12 28.52
CA GLY A 261 2.08 -0.01 27.74
C GLY A 261 2.00 1.33 28.48
N PRO A 262 2.62 2.39 27.90
CA PRO A 262 2.62 3.71 28.51
C PRO A 262 1.20 4.29 28.62
N LYS A 263 1.03 5.25 29.54
CA LYS A 263 -0.16 6.11 29.56
C LYS A 263 -0.21 6.90 28.25
N MET A 264 -1.40 7.09 27.69
CA MET A 264 -1.54 7.98 26.54
C MET A 264 -1.09 9.39 26.93
N ARG A 265 -0.33 10.04 26.05
CA ARG A 265 0.13 11.41 26.26
C ARG A 265 -1.03 12.40 26.32
N MET A 266 -0.82 13.50 27.04
CA MET A 266 -1.70 14.67 26.99
C MET A 266 -1.79 15.19 25.54
N THR A 267 -2.96 15.69 25.15
CA THR A 267 -3.17 16.34 23.85
C THR A 267 -3.84 17.68 24.06
N ASN A 268 -4.01 18.44 22.98
CA ASN A 268 -4.88 19.61 22.99
C ASN A 268 -6.16 19.35 22.16
N PHE A 269 -7.22 20.10 22.44
CA PHE A 269 -8.47 20.07 21.68
C PHE A 269 -9.05 21.48 21.47
N GLY A 270 -9.97 21.60 20.51
CA GLY A 270 -10.64 22.86 20.19
C GLY A 270 -9.77 23.84 19.40
N VAL A 271 -10.38 24.96 19.00
CA VAL A 271 -9.70 26.04 18.25
C VAL A 271 -8.69 26.76 19.13
N ASP A 272 -8.95 26.81 20.44
CA ASP A 272 -8.11 27.47 21.44
C ASP A 272 -6.96 26.59 21.96
N ASN A 273 -6.78 25.38 21.38
CA ASN A 273 -5.68 24.46 21.71
C ASN A 273 -5.63 24.12 23.21
N MET A 274 -6.81 23.91 23.83
CA MET A 274 -6.97 23.65 25.25
C MET A 274 -6.36 22.29 25.63
N PRO A 275 -5.53 22.21 26.68
CA PRO A 275 -4.98 20.94 27.15
C PRO A 275 -6.06 19.95 27.58
N GLN A 276 -5.88 18.68 27.22
CA GLN A 276 -6.75 17.56 27.53
C GLN A 276 -5.93 16.38 28.04
N ASP A 277 -6.11 16.10 29.33
CA ASP A 277 -5.64 14.89 29.96
C ASP A 277 -6.64 13.75 29.81
N PHE A 278 -6.11 12.55 29.58
CA PHE A 278 -6.88 11.31 29.45
C PHE A 278 -6.99 10.52 30.75
N TYR A 279 -6.21 10.92 31.75
CA TYR A 279 -6.13 10.28 33.06
C TYR A 279 -6.50 11.30 34.13
N PHE A 280 -7.13 10.85 35.20
CA PHE A 280 -7.29 11.68 36.38
C PHE A 280 -5.93 11.96 37.02
N ALA A 281 -5.79 13.11 37.67
CA ALA A 281 -4.60 13.46 38.43
C ALA A 281 -4.33 12.42 39.54
N GLU A 282 -3.07 12.29 39.95
CA GLU A 282 -2.65 11.31 40.96
C GLU A 282 -3.24 11.61 42.35
N ASP A 283 -3.69 12.83 42.60
CA ASP A 283 -4.36 13.28 43.83
C ASP A 283 -5.89 13.22 43.75
N HIS A 284 -6.46 12.69 42.67
CA HIS A 284 -7.91 12.65 42.49
C HIS A 284 -8.61 11.82 43.59
N PRO A 285 -9.64 12.35 44.27
CA PRO A 285 -10.13 11.84 45.56
C PRO A 285 -10.69 10.40 45.53
N THR A 286 -11.15 9.93 44.37
CA THR A 286 -11.75 8.58 44.24
C THR A 286 -11.15 7.72 43.13
N LYS A 287 -10.33 8.30 42.25
CA LYS A 287 -9.86 7.66 41.00
C LYS A 287 -8.45 8.13 40.61
N PRO A 288 -7.48 8.14 41.53
CA PRO A 288 -6.15 8.69 41.27
C PRO A 288 -5.45 7.93 40.13
N GLY A 289 -5.03 8.64 39.08
CA GLY A 289 -4.31 8.05 37.94
C GLY A 289 -5.13 7.13 37.03
N TRP A 290 -6.44 6.97 37.26
CA TRP A 290 -7.32 6.16 36.41
C TRP A 290 -7.48 6.79 35.04
N PHE A 291 -7.64 5.96 34.00
CA PHE A 291 -8.12 6.45 32.72
C PHE A 291 -9.54 7.00 32.89
N LYS A 292 -9.83 8.18 32.35
CA LYS A 292 -11.10 8.90 32.55
C LYS A 292 -12.31 8.20 31.93
N GLY A 293 -12.10 7.44 30.84
CA GLY A 293 -13.19 6.92 30.01
C GLY A 293 -13.65 7.93 28.96
N MET A 294 -14.04 7.45 27.79
CA MET A 294 -14.48 8.31 26.68
C MET A 294 -15.64 9.22 27.06
N GLU A 295 -16.58 8.76 27.90
CA GLU A 295 -17.73 9.57 28.28
C GLU A 295 -17.33 10.83 29.04
N ASN A 296 -16.42 10.72 30.01
CA ASN A 296 -15.93 11.89 30.74
C ASN A 296 -15.09 12.79 29.86
N ILE A 297 -14.20 12.23 29.03
CA ILE A 297 -13.36 13.01 28.12
C ILE A 297 -14.22 13.82 27.14
N ILE A 298 -15.34 13.27 26.66
CA ILE A 298 -16.25 13.99 25.75
C ILE A 298 -17.00 15.10 26.51
N ARG A 299 -17.38 14.89 27.77
CA ARG A 299 -18.04 15.92 28.59
C ARG A 299 -17.12 17.08 28.98
N GLU A 300 -15.81 16.84 29.01
CA GLU A 300 -14.79 17.88 29.26
C GLU A 300 -14.54 18.78 28.04
N ARG A 301 -15.04 18.39 26.86
CA ARG A 301 -14.92 19.15 25.61
C ARG A 301 -16.11 20.05 25.37
#